data_AF-A0A917DC22-F1
#
_entry.id   AF-A0A917DC22-F1
#
_cell.length_a   1.000
_cell.length_b   1.000
_cell.length_c   1.000
_cell.angle_alpha   90.00
_cell.angle_beta   90.00
_cell.angle_gamma   90.00
#
_symmetry.space_group_name_H-M   'P 1'
#
loop_
_entity.id
_entity.type
_entity.pdbx_description
1 polymer ?
#
loop_
_entity_poly.entity_id
_entity_poly.type
_entity_poly.pdbx_seq_one_letter_code
_entity_poly.pdbx_strand_id
1 'polypeptide(L)'
;MSRMLLLTVSALALVQGGGGARAENPAEQRFLTEVLAGSDLPYDISPAYRLGTGPIADAGNAGIDPIVTGQIAPETGAAEQPSLLQPVPGEPINLHAASPPSPDAAETAAGHGEAAVPGEQASPAEGTPAWATSRSPMPFDIIRTVQFLQDQIARGNGRAIQVQAMLLRRFGPTLAEADPEVWKDGRNVRAAVLFVLSGGPPDILRRLMARGVIDPAQENLFRGALAYVENDLAGAEKILAALDFAGMEPGLEAHLNLVLGQLKQLEKPKEAIRHLDRARLLAPGGLIEESALRMEVLLVDDLGEHDAADRLARQYFDRYSASSYSQNFEARFAAVFAQRGKTDAPAVIAAMQDVTARLPDANKRAIFLTVGRRALVEGNLDFAKGTVAAVLETADIPEPERQRANLYSVAATIGSAPSNEIAAGLAAIDRTQLHPEDVKLLDAATSVLGGIDTRPLLATTQQPGEGASQYAETSPVFDRAQQLLDAVNKDLGKAQP
;
A
#
# COMPACT_ATOMS: atom_id res chain seq x y z
N MET A 1 -27.25 15.72 -24.25
CA MET A 1 -27.80 16.24 -22.98
C MET A 1 -28.20 15.04 -22.13
N SER A 2 -27.33 14.60 -21.22
CA SER A 2 -27.71 13.77 -20.08
C SER A 2 -26.58 13.91 -19.04
N ARG A 3 -26.88 14.62 -17.95
CA ARG A 3 -25.98 14.86 -16.82
C ARG A 3 -26.07 13.64 -15.91
N MET A 4 -24.98 12.88 -15.79
CA MET A 4 -24.85 11.84 -14.78
C MET A 4 -24.10 12.44 -13.58
N LEU A 5 -24.74 12.36 -12.41
CA LEU A 5 -24.32 12.95 -11.14
C LEU A 5 -22.88 12.52 -10.77
N LEU A 6 -21.98 13.50 -10.65
CA LEU A 6 -20.71 13.36 -9.95
C LEU A 6 -20.98 13.29 -8.45
N LEU A 7 -20.56 12.19 -7.81
CA LEU A 7 -20.45 12.07 -6.36
C LEU A 7 -18.98 12.33 -5.98
N THR A 8 -18.74 13.56 -5.56
CA THR A 8 -17.54 14.03 -4.85
C THR A 8 -17.44 13.32 -3.50
N VAL A 9 -16.37 12.54 -3.28
CA VAL A 9 -16.02 12.03 -1.94
C VAL A 9 -15.00 12.97 -1.32
N SER A 10 -15.52 13.99 -0.63
CA SER A 10 -14.81 14.71 0.43
C SER A 10 -15.33 14.21 1.79
N ALA A 11 -14.46 13.64 2.60
CA ALA A 11 -14.61 13.53 4.06
C ALA A 11 -13.19 13.33 4.62
N LEU A 12 -12.65 14.24 5.44
CA LEU A 12 -13.16 14.52 6.77
C LEU A 12 -12.73 15.93 7.21
N ALA A 13 -13.71 16.84 7.32
CA ALA A 13 -13.62 18.05 8.10
C ALA A 13 -14.93 18.18 8.87
N LEU A 14 -14.93 17.86 10.17
CA LEU A 14 -15.92 18.32 11.15
C LEU A 14 -15.59 17.79 12.55
N VAL A 15 -14.79 18.55 13.30
CA VAL A 15 -15.00 18.69 14.75
C VAL A 15 -14.87 20.18 15.08
N GLN A 16 -15.93 20.70 15.71
CA GLN A 16 -16.15 22.02 16.31
C GLN A 16 -16.94 23.06 15.49
N GLY A 17 -18.13 23.42 16.01
CA GLY A 17 -18.92 24.59 15.64
C GLY A 17 -20.40 24.25 15.41
N GLY A 18 -21.25 24.44 16.42
CA GLY A 18 -22.66 24.04 16.41
C GLY A 18 -23.59 24.86 15.49
N GLY A 19 -24.79 24.31 15.26
CA GLY A 19 -25.92 25.04 14.68
C GLY A 19 -26.73 24.25 13.65
N GLY A 20 -27.83 23.66 14.13
CA GLY A 20 -28.98 23.05 13.44
C GLY A 20 -29.08 22.98 11.90
N ALA A 21 -29.18 21.75 11.39
CA ALA A 21 -30.21 21.32 10.43
C ALA A 21 -30.24 19.77 10.41
N ARG A 22 -31.43 19.18 10.58
CA ARG A 22 -31.65 17.75 10.85
C ARG A 22 -31.90 17.01 9.52
N ALA A 23 -31.03 16.05 9.18
CA ALA A 23 -31.27 15.10 8.08
C ALA A 23 -31.98 13.85 8.60
N GLU A 24 -32.83 13.28 7.75
CA GLU A 24 -33.73 12.16 8.00
C GLU A 24 -33.03 10.80 7.86
N ASN A 25 -33.53 9.81 8.58
CA ASN A 25 -33.19 8.37 8.60
C ASN A 25 -32.21 7.86 9.71
N PRO A 26 -32.72 7.49 10.89
CA PRO A 26 -31.93 6.94 12.01
C PRO A 26 -31.56 5.44 11.89
N ALA A 27 -31.95 4.73 10.83
CA ALA A 27 -31.63 3.30 10.66
C ALA A 27 -30.27 3.05 9.99
N GLU A 28 -29.85 3.91 9.05
CA GLU A 28 -28.53 3.80 8.39
C GLU A 28 -27.39 4.22 9.31
N GLN A 29 -27.64 5.14 10.25
CA GLN A 29 -26.62 5.59 11.21
C GLN A 29 -26.28 4.52 12.25
N ARG A 30 -27.24 3.68 12.68
CA ARG A 30 -26.95 2.64 13.70
C ARG A 30 -26.01 1.55 13.17
N PHE A 31 -26.13 1.17 11.90
CA PHE A 31 -25.27 0.13 11.31
C PHE A 31 -23.85 0.64 10.99
N LEU A 32 -23.71 1.94 10.70
CA LEU A 32 -22.41 2.58 10.42
C LEU A 32 -21.66 3.03 11.69
N THR A 33 -22.36 3.28 12.79
CA THR A 33 -21.74 3.78 14.03
C THR A 33 -21.21 2.64 14.93
N GLU A 34 -21.84 1.46 14.92
CA GLU A 34 -21.40 0.33 15.78
C GLU A 34 -20.15 -0.40 15.25
N VAL A 35 -19.76 -0.21 13.98
CA VAL A 35 -18.55 -0.83 13.39
C VAL A 35 -17.30 0.05 13.53
N LEU A 36 -17.43 1.32 13.96
CA LEU A 36 -16.31 2.28 13.99
C LEU A 36 -16.00 2.88 15.37
N ALA A 37 -16.73 2.49 16.42
CA ALA A 37 -16.51 2.99 17.78
C ALA A 37 -15.68 2.00 18.61
N GLY A 38 -14.36 2.00 18.40
CA GLY A 38 -13.45 1.16 19.18
C GLY A 38 -11.99 1.40 18.88
N SER A 39 -11.50 2.63 19.01
CA SER A 39 -10.06 2.90 19.23
C SER A 39 -9.79 4.38 19.51
N ASP A 40 -9.52 4.69 20.77
CA ASP A 40 -8.82 5.91 21.16
C ASP A 40 -7.33 5.78 20.79
N LEU A 41 -6.86 6.56 19.81
CA LEU A 41 -5.43 6.82 19.59
C LEU A 41 -5.22 8.31 19.25
N PRO A 42 -4.30 9.02 19.94
CA PRO A 42 -4.16 10.46 19.79
C PRO A 42 -2.93 10.85 18.94
N TYR A 43 -2.91 10.67 17.61
CA TYR A 43 -1.83 11.27 16.79
C TYR A 43 -2.27 11.64 15.36
N ASP A 44 -1.96 12.88 14.97
CA ASP A 44 -2.19 13.43 13.64
C ASP A 44 -1.01 13.05 12.72
N ILE A 45 -1.24 12.14 11.78
CA ILE A 45 -0.26 11.75 10.76
C ILE A 45 -0.36 12.75 9.61
N SER A 46 0.79 13.37 9.26
CA SER A 46 0.92 14.33 8.14
C SER A 46 0.34 13.77 6.82
N PRO A 47 -0.32 14.60 5.98
CA PRO A 47 -0.83 14.22 4.66
C PRO A 47 0.21 13.53 3.76
N ALA A 48 1.49 13.81 3.97
CA ALA A 48 2.60 13.22 3.22
C ALA A 48 2.73 11.69 3.37
N TYR A 49 2.11 11.10 4.40
CA TYR A 49 2.06 9.64 4.62
C TYR A 49 0.67 9.05 4.38
N ARG A 50 -0.32 9.85 3.98
CA ARG A 50 -1.69 9.37 3.73
C ARG A 50 -1.84 8.80 2.31
N LEU A 51 -1.04 7.79 1.99
CA LEU A 51 -1.26 6.88 0.85
C LEU A 51 -1.55 5.47 1.37
N GLY A 52 -2.67 5.34 2.10
CA GLY A 52 -3.19 4.09 2.64
C GLY A 52 -4.26 4.36 3.70
N THR A 53 -5.54 4.42 3.31
CA THR A 53 -6.63 4.66 4.26
C THR A 53 -7.16 3.35 4.83
N GLY A 54 -6.73 3.01 6.06
CA GLY A 54 -7.36 2.02 6.95
C GLY A 54 -6.39 1.03 7.63
N PRO A 55 -6.48 0.80 8.96
CA PRO A 55 -5.52 -0.04 9.70
C PRO A 55 -5.82 -1.54 9.57
N ILE A 56 -4.78 -2.36 9.40
CA ILE A 56 -4.85 -3.82 9.57
C ILE A 56 -4.39 -4.14 10.99
N ALA A 57 -5.31 -4.65 11.79
CA ALA A 57 -5.04 -5.22 13.10
C ALA A 57 -4.63 -6.69 12.93
N ASP A 58 -3.35 -6.99 13.14
CA ASP A 58 -2.87 -8.09 14.00
C ASP A 58 -1.34 -8.19 13.93
N ALA A 59 -0.66 -7.92 15.03
CA ALA A 59 0.76 -8.23 15.20
C ALA A 59 1.04 -8.62 16.66
N GLY A 60 0.26 -9.58 17.18
CA GLY A 60 0.55 -10.26 18.42
C GLY A 60 1.45 -11.47 18.21
N ASN A 61 2.77 -11.26 18.12
CA ASN A 61 3.84 -12.13 18.66
C ASN A 61 5.18 -11.90 17.96
N ALA A 62 6.11 -11.27 18.68
CA ALA A 62 7.55 -11.57 18.58
C ALA A 62 8.26 -10.87 19.76
N GLY A 63 8.26 -11.52 20.93
CA GLY A 63 9.03 -11.06 22.08
C GLY A 63 10.53 -11.19 21.80
N ILE A 64 11.21 -10.07 21.52
CA ILE A 64 12.67 -9.98 21.39
C ILE A 64 13.15 -8.62 21.92
N ASP A 65 14.26 -8.65 22.68
CA ASP A 65 14.93 -7.58 23.40
C ASP A 65 15.45 -6.40 22.54
N PRO A 66 15.66 -5.20 23.15
CA PRO A 66 16.01 -3.98 22.45
C PRO A 66 17.43 -3.97 21.85
N ILE A 67 17.55 -3.56 20.58
CA ILE A 67 18.85 -3.36 19.91
C ILE A 67 19.39 -1.96 20.16
N VAL A 68 20.61 -1.89 20.71
CA VAL A 68 21.47 -0.71 20.82
C VAL A 68 22.17 -0.46 19.48
N THR A 69 22.09 0.76 18.96
CA THR A 69 22.71 1.14 17.69
C THR A 69 24.20 1.44 17.85
N GLY A 70 25.05 0.78 17.04
CA GLY A 70 26.37 1.29 16.68
C GLY A 70 27.54 0.34 16.94
N GLN A 71 27.77 -0.62 16.05
CA GLN A 71 29.09 -1.11 15.63
C GLN A 71 28.91 -2.22 14.58
N ILE A 72 29.46 -2.01 13.38
CA ILE A 72 29.73 -3.11 12.44
C ILE A 72 31.09 -3.68 12.87
N ALA A 73 31.11 -4.93 13.32
CA ALA A 73 32.32 -5.72 13.50
C ALA A 73 32.18 -7.03 12.70
N PRO A 74 33.28 -7.57 12.13
CA PRO A 74 33.23 -8.64 11.16
C PRO A 74 32.90 -9.98 11.82
N GLU A 75 32.10 -10.79 11.14
CA GLU A 75 31.73 -12.13 11.57
C GLU A 75 32.95 -13.05 11.74
N THR A 76 33.09 -13.64 12.92
CA THR A 76 33.95 -14.80 13.19
C THR A 76 33.21 -15.74 14.14
N GLY A 77 33.19 -17.04 13.81
CA GLY A 77 32.76 -18.14 14.70
C GLY A 77 31.36 -18.69 14.37
N ALA A 78 31.24 -19.60 13.39
CA ALA A 78 31.37 -21.06 13.55
C ALA A 78 30.12 -21.71 14.19
N ALA A 79 29.33 -22.32 13.31
CA ALA A 79 28.21 -23.19 13.65
C ALA A 79 28.70 -24.45 14.39
N GLU A 80 28.11 -24.73 15.55
CA GLU A 80 28.19 -26.03 16.21
C GLU A 80 27.30 -27.04 15.46
N GLN A 81 27.92 -28.08 14.92
CA GLN A 81 27.27 -29.33 14.50
C GLN A 81 27.21 -30.30 15.69
N PRO A 82 26.15 -31.12 15.84
CA PRO A 82 26.10 -32.18 16.84
C PRO A 82 26.91 -33.42 16.45
N SER A 83 27.34 -34.15 17.48
CA SER A 83 28.45 -35.13 17.53
C SER A 83 28.22 -36.53 16.92
N LEU A 84 29.25 -37.00 16.19
CA LEU A 84 30.05 -38.26 16.27
C LEU A 84 29.45 -39.70 16.29
N LEU A 85 30.17 -40.56 15.51
CA LEU A 85 30.38 -42.04 15.50
C LEU A 85 29.41 -42.88 14.62
N GLN A 86 29.87 -43.67 13.63
CA GLN A 86 30.89 -44.73 13.64
C GLN A 86 31.59 -44.99 12.26
N PRO A 87 32.71 -45.77 12.21
CA PRO A 87 33.63 -45.89 11.06
C PRO A 87 33.49 -47.20 10.26
N VAL A 88 33.93 -47.21 8.98
CA VAL A 88 34.22 -48.43 8.20
C VAL A 88 35.44 -48.19 7.27
N PRO A 89 36.40 -49.14 7.12
CA PRO A 89 37.75 -48.90 6.58
C PRO A 89 37.93 -49.32 5.10
N GLY A 90 38.95 -48.77 4.43
CA GLY A 90 39.44 -49.28 3.14
C GLY A 90 40.39 -48.31 2.39
N GLU A 91 41.60 -48.78 2.12
CA GLU A 91 42.82 -48.09 1.63
C GLU A 91 42.84 -47.83 0.09
N PRO A 92 43.92 -47.28 -0.53
CA PRO A 92 43.89 -46.09 -1.38
C PRO A 92 44.12 -46.36 -2.88
N ILE A 93 43.69 -45.45 -3.79
CA ILE A 93 44.30 -45.35 -5.13
C ILE A 93 44.41 -43.88 -5.58
N ASN A 94 45.64 -43.57 -5.99
CA ASN A 94 46.21 -42.31 -6.46
C ASN A 94 45.93 -42.14 -7.97
N LEU A 95 45.52 -40.95 -8.44
CA LEU A 95 45.62 -40.58 -9.86
C LEU A 95 46.06 -39.13 -10.00
N HIS A 96 47.21 -38.99 -10.64
CA HIS A 96 47.98 -37.79 -10.91
C HIS A 96 47.50 -37.03 -12.16
N ALA A 97 48.08 -35.83 -12.32
CA ALA A 97 48.26 -35.02 -13.54
C ALA A 97 47.26 -33.88 -13.76
N ALA A 98 47.67 -32.67 -14.17
CA ALA A 98 48.98 -32.03 -14.31
C ALA A 98 48.74 -30.53 -14.56
N SER A 99 49.61 -29.67 -14.02
CA SER A 99 49.77 -28.27 -14.44
C SER A 99 50.92 -28.16 -15.46
N PRO A 100 50.86 -27.25 -16.45
CA PRO A 100 52.02 -26.93 -17.28
C PRO A 100 52.86 -25.77 -16.70
N PRO A 101 54.17 -25.68 -17.06
CA PRO A 101 55.16 -24.80 -16.43
C PRO A 101 55.53 -23.56 -17.27
N SER A 102 56.17 -22.57 -16.62
CA SER A 102 56.92 -21.46 -17.23
C SER A 102 58.37 -21.88 -17.57
N PRO A 103 59.04 -21.26 -18.57
CA PRO A 103 60.46 -21.45 -18.81
C PRO A 103 61.33 -20.27 -18.30
N ASP A 104 62.63 -20.55 -18.27
CA ASP A 104 63.71 -19.96 -17.48
C ASP A 104 64.73 -19.17 -18.35
N ALA A 105 65.70 -18.53 -17.67
CA ALA A 105 67.04 -18.08 -18.11
C ALA A 105 67.31 -16.61 -18.55
N ALA A 106 67.92 -15.88 -17.60
CA ALA A 106 69.26 -15.23 -17.59
C ALA A 106 69.74 -14.25 -18.69
N GLU A 107 70.10 -13.02 -18.28
CA GLU A 107 71.42 -12.39 -18.54
C GLU A 107 71.75 -11.22 -17.57
N THR A 108 73.06 -11.08 -17.31
CA THR A 108 73.92 -10.22 -16.44
C THR A 108 73.73 -8.69 -16.47
N ALA A 109 74.23 -7.78 -15.60
CA ALA A 109 75.18 -7.77 -14.45
C ALA A 109 75.17 -6.38 -13.73
N ALA A 110 75.85 -6.34 -12.57
CA ALA A 110 76.34 -5.20 -11.75
C ALA A 110 75.33 -4.55 -10.78
N GLY A 111 75.61 -4.35 -9.48
CA GLY A 111 76.80 -4.57 -8.66
C GLY A 111 76.59 -3.93 -7.28
N HIS A 112 77.37 -4.40 -6.30
CA HIS A 112 77.52 -3.94 -4.89
C HIS A 112 76.62 -4.61 -3.84
N GLY A 113 77.25 -5.56 -3.13
CA GLY A 113 76.79 -6.03 -1.83
C GLY A 113 77.32 -5.16 -0.69
N GLU A 114 76.81 -5.42 0.51
CA GLU A 114 77.56 -5.63 1.76
C GLU A 114 76.51 -6.00 2.83
N ALA A 115 76.98 -6.72 3.85
CA ALA A 115 76.23 -7.49 4.82
C ALA A 115 75.32 -6.71 5.78
N ALA A 116 74.38 -7.47 6.35
CA ALA A 116 73.51 -7.10 7.45
C ALA A 116 74.28 -6.81 8.75
N VAL A 117 73.92 -5.70 9.40
CA VAL A 117 74.11 -5.44 10.85
C VAL A 117 72.84 -4.73 11.34
N PRO A 118 72.25 -5.11 12.50
CA PRO A 118 70.90 -4.73 12.91
C PRO A 118 70.86 -3.28 13.42
N GLY A 119 69.95 -2.48 12.85
CA GLY A 119 69.74 -1.09 13.23
C GLY A 119 68.30 -0.83 13.66
N GLU A 120 68.18 -0.34 14.89
CA GLU A 120 67.19 0.61 15.39
C GLU A 120 65.69 0.28 15.22
N GLN A 121 65.03 0.05 16.36
CA GLN A 121 63.59 0.23 16.49
C GLN A 121 63.22 1.67 16.07
N ALA A 122 62.75 1.84 14.85
CA ALA A 122 62.10 3.07 14.42
C ALA A 122 60.74 3.15 15.10
N SER A 123 60.63 4.06 16.06
CA SER A 123 59.35 4.51 16.63
C SER A 123 58.33 4.77 15.51
N PRO A 124 57.06 4.36 15.67
CA PRO A 124 56.04 4.63 14.66
C PRO A 124 55.91 6.14 14.51
N ALA A 125 56.10 6.63 13.29
CA ALA A 125 55.82 8.01 12.93
C ALA A 125 54.36 8.32 13.26
N GLU A 126 54.16 9.17 14.27
CA GLU A 126 52.89 9.85 14.53
C GLU A 126 52.51 10.64 13.28
N GLY A 127 51.34 10.37 12.72
CA GLY A 127 50.84 11.16 11.59
C GLY A 127 49.94 10.42 10.59
N THR A 128 49.21 9.38 11.00
CA THR A 128 47.98 9.05 10.26
C THR A 128 46.92 10.06 10.71
N PRO A 129 46.31 10.86 9.83
CA PRO A 129 45.21 11.73 10.24
C PRO A 129 44.11 10.84 10.79
N ALA A 130 43.91 10.88 12.11
CA ALA A 130 42.74 10.29 12.74
C ALA A 130 41.52 10.99 12.14
N TRP A 131 40.82 10.31 11.24
CA TRP A 131 39.53 10.77 10.77
C TRP A 131 38.64 10.91 12.00
N ALA A 132 38.16 12.12 12.27
CA ALA A 132 37.36 12.40 13.46
C ALA A 132 36.16 11.44 13.51
N THR A 133 36.18 10.54 14.50
CA THR A 133 35.31 9.36 14.53
C THR A 133 33.90 9.65 15.05
N SER A 134 33.54 10.90 15.35
CA SER A 134 32.16 11.26 15.66
C SER A 134 31.91 12.77 15.48
N ARG A 135 31.45 13.16 14.28
CA ARG A 135 30.67 14.40 14.16
C ARG A 135 29.21 14.08 14.49
N SER A 136 28.50 15.00 15.13
CA SER A 136 27.04 14.90 15.23
C SER A 136 26.44 14.77 13.82
N PRO A 137 25.40 13.93 13.64
CA PRO A 137 24.80 13.73 12.34
C PRO A 137 24.24 15.06 11.82
N MET A 138 24.59 15.41 10.59
CA MET A 138 24.07 16.60 9.94
C MET A 138 22.68 16.32 9.36
N PRO A 139 21.84 17.34 9.13
CA PRO A 139 20.50 17.16 8.58
C PRO A 139 20.46 16.26 7.33
N PHE A 140 21.40 16.40 6.39
CA PHE A 140 21.44 15.52 5.21
C PHE A 140 21.78 14.05 5.52
N ASP A 141 22.51 13.75 6.60
CA ASP A 141 22.79 12.36 7.00
C ASP A 141 21.52 11.69 7.50
N ILE A 142 20.70 12.41 8.26
CA ILE A 142 19.42 11.94 8.77
C ILE A 142 18.49 11.60 7.60
N ILE A 143 18.43 12.45 6.58
CA ILE A 143 17.63 12.18 5.37
C ILE A 143 18.12 10.97 4.61
N ARG A 144 19.44 10.76 4.49
CA ARG A 144 19.96 9.53 3.89
C ARG A 144 19.49 8.28 4.66
N THR A 145 19.44 8.34 6.00
CA THR A 145 18.88 7.25 6.80
C THR A 145 17.38 7.08 6.59
N VAL A 146 16.61 8.17 6.49
CA VAL A 146 15.18 8.12 6.15
C VAL A 146 14.98 7.44 4.79
N GLN A 147 15.72 7.84 3.76
CA GLN A 147 15.64 7.25 2.42
C GLN A 147 15.99 5.75 2.43
N PHE A 148 17.01 5.34 3.20
CA PHE A 148 17.31 3.93 3.40
C PHE A 148 16.13 3.17 4.00
N LEU A 149 15.44 3.73 5.00
CA LEU A 149 14.24 3.10 5.57
C LEU A 149 13.10 3.06 4.55
N GLN A 150 12.88 4.11 3.77
CA GLN A 150 11.90 4.14 2.67
C GLN A 150 12.16 3.05 1.63
N ASP A 151 13.43 2.83 1.29
CA ASP A 151 13.85 1.74 0.41
C ASP A 151 13.55 0.36 0.99
N GLN A 152 13.69 0.18 2.31
CA GLN A 152 13.29 -1.06 2.98
C GLN A 152 11.77 -1.25 2.97
N ILE A 153 10.99 -0.17 3.15
CA ILE A 153 9.52 -0.20 3.08
C ILE A 153 9.06 -0.67 1.69
N ALA A 154 9.65 -0.12 0.63
CA ALA A 154 9.36 -0.49 -0.76
C ALA A 154 9.73 -1.95 -1.08
N ARG A 155 10.64 -2.55 -0.30
CA ARG A 155 11.06 -3.96 -0.39
C ARG A 155 10.30 -4.89 0.57
N GLY A 156 9.33 -4.38 1.31
CA GLY A 156 8.46 -5.18 2.17
C GLY A 156 8.79 -5.20 3.66
N ASN A 157 9.77 -4.41 4.09
CA ASN A 157 10.03 -4.27 5.52
C ASN A 157 9.04 -3.30 6.17
N GLY A 158 7.86 -3.80 6.55
CA GLY A 158 6.83 -2.99 7.21
C GLY A 158 7.29 -2.38 8.55
N ARG A 159 8.25 -3.00 9.25
CA ARG A 159 8.82 -2.45 10.50
C ARG A 159 9.58 -1.15 10.27
N ALA A 160 10.14 -0.95 9.08
CA ALA A 160 10.86 0.27 8.73
C ALA A 160 9.97 1.53 8.79
N ILE A 161 8.64 1.40 8.61
CA ILE A 161 7.67 2.50 8.80
C ILE A 161 7.75 3.05 10.24
N GLN A 162 7.70 2.15 11.22
CA GLN A 162 7.74 2.53 12.64
C GLN A 162 9.09 3.12 13.01
N VAL A 163 10.19 2.51 12.53
CA VAL A 163 11.55 3.02 12.76
C VAL A 163 11.73 4.41 12.17
N GLN A 164 11.21 4.65 10.97
CA GLN A 164 11.28 5.97 10.33
C GLN A 164 10.52 7.02 11.13
N ALA A 165 9.29 6.73 11.58
CA ALA A 165 8.51 7.64 12.42
C ALA A 165 9.25 7.98 13.72
N MET A 166 9.87 6.99 14.37
CA MET A 166 10.70 7.21 15.56
C MET A 166 11.92 8.08 15.27
N LEU A 167 12.62 7.83 14.16
CA LEU A 167 13.79 8.60 13.72
C LEU A 167 13.43 10.07 13.52
N LEU A 168 12.36 10.35 12.78
CA LEU A 168 11.87 11.71 12.51
C LEU A 168 11.47 12.42 13.81
N ARG A 169 10.75 11.74 14.71
CA ARG A 169 10.39 12.32 16.02
C ARG A 169 11.62 12.62 16.88
N ARG A 170 12.62 11.74 16.87
CA ARG A 170 13.85 11.88 17.67
C ARG A 170 14.68 13.07 17.21
N PHE A 171 14.86 13.24 15.90
CA PHE A 171 15.73 14.27 15.35
C PHE A 171 15.04 15.62 15.15
N GLY A 172 13.70 15.69 15.26
CA GLY A 172 12.96 16.94 15.08
C GLY A 172 13.47 18.10 15.95
N PRO A 173 13.55 17.94 17.29
CA PRO A 173 14.09 18.97 18.18
C PRO A 173 15.56 19.32 17.88
N THR A 174 16.40 18.32 17.62
CA THR A 174 17.82 18.53 17.30
C THR A 174 18.01 19.40 16.05
N LEU A 175 17.19 19.19 15.02
CA LEU A 175 17.22 20.01 13.82
C LEU A 175 16.71 21.43 14.10
N ALA A 176 15.62 21.58 14.85
CA ALA A 176 15.08 22.89 15.22
C ALA A 176 16.08 23.75 16.03
N GLU A 177 16.94 23.10 16.82
CA GLU A 177 17.93 23.76 17.69
C GLU A 177 19.34 23.86 17.07
N ALA A 178 19.55 23.33 15.87
CA ALA A 178 20.84 23.35 15.21
C ALA A 178 21.36 24.79 14.99
N ASP A 179 22.69 24.95 15.09
CA ASP A 179 23.40 26.21 14.89
C ASP A 179 23.09 26.81 13.51
N PRO A 180 22.84 28.14 13.40
CA PRO A 180 22.68 28.84 12.12
C PRO A 180 23.72 28.49 11.04
N GLU A 181 24.98 28.22 11.42
CA GLU A 181 26.05 27.86 10.49
C GLU A 181 25.78 26.53 9.75
N VAL A 182 25.04 25.60 10.37
CA VAL A 182 24.65 24.32 9.74
C VAL A 182 23.80 24.56 8.49
N TRP A 183 22.99 25.63 8.49
CA TRP A 183 22.04 25.93 7.43
C TRP A 183 22.64 26.69 6.26
N LYS A 184 23.91 27.12 6.35
CA LYS A 184 24.66 27.66 5.20
C LYS A 184 24.96 26.61 4.13
N ASP A 185 24.97 25.33 4.50
CA ASP A 185 25.08 24.23 3.55
C ASP A 185 23.72 23.97 2.89
N GLY A 186 23.63 24.21 1.58
CA GLY A 186 22.41 23.98 0.81
C GLY A 186 21.89 22.54 0.88
N ARG A 187 22.72 21.54 1.19
CA ARG A 187 22.28 20.15 1.43
C ARG A 187 21.40 20.05 2.68
N ASN A 188 21.73 20.79 3.73
CA ASN A 188 20.97 20.81 4.97
C ASN A 188 19.64 21.53 4.80
N VAL A 189 19.61 22.62 4.03
CA VAL A 189 18.36 23.32 3.70
C VAL A 189 17.39 22.40 2.96
N ARG A 190 17.87 21.68 1.94
CA ARG A 190 17.06 20.66 1.25
C ARG A 190 16.62 19.55 2.19
N ALA A 191 17.53 19.11 3.07
CA ALA A 191 17.22 18.07 4.04
C ALA A 191 16.10 18.47 5.00
N ALA A 192 16.00 19.73 5.43
CA ALA A 192 14.89 20.20 6.26
C ALA A 192 13.54 20.07 5.54
N VAL A 193 13.48 20.44 4.26
CA VAL A 193 12.25 20.30 3.46
C VAL A 193 11.88 18.84 3.29
N LEU A 194 12.83 18.00 2.87
CA LEU A 194 12.61 16.56 2.73
C LEU A 194 12.23 15.90 4.05
N PHE A 195 12.75 16.38 5.18
CA PHE A 195 12.45 15.86 6.51
C PHE A 195 10.97 16.07 6.85
N VAL A 196 10.48 17.27 6.61
CA VAL A 196 9.06 17.61 6.86
C VAL A 196 8.14 16.91 5.87
N LEU A 197 8.49 16.88 4.58
CA LEU A 197 7.75 16.08 3.59
C LEU A 197 7.81 14.57 3.90
N SER A 198 8.85 14.11 4.60
CA SER A 198 8.94 12.73 5.10
C SER A 198 8.21 12.53 6.42
N GLY A 199 7.36 13.45 6.87
CA GLY A 199 6.52 13.29 8.06
C GLY A 199 7.18 13.77 9.36
N GLY A 200 8.31 14.47 9.26
CA GLY A 200 8.92 15.15 10.39
C GLY A 200 8.13 16.39 10.85
N PRO A 201 8.35 16.86 12.10
CA PRO A 201 7.66 18.04 12.63
C PRO A 201 7.81 19.29 11.76
N PRO A 202 6.71 19.98 11.37
CA PRO A 202 6.75 21.16 10.49
C PRO A 202 7.45 22.36 11.12
N ASP A 203 7.51 22.40 12.45
CA ASP A 203 8.03 23.53 13.23
C ASP A 203 9.48 23.90 12.90
N ILE A 204 10.28 22.95 12.40
CA ILE A 204 11.64 23.20 11.93
C ILE A 204 11.63 24.26 10.82
N LEU A 205 10.77 24.12 9.80
CA LEU A 205 10.72 25.07 8.69
C LEU A 205 10.30 26.47 9.17
N ARG A 206 9.34 26.55 10.11
CA ARG A 206 8.90 27.82 10.69
C ARG A 206 10.03 28.53 11.42
N ARG A 207 10.81 27.81 12.22
CA ARG A 207 11.96 28.39 12.95
C ARG A 207 13.06 28.84 12.01
N LEU A 208 13.36 28.07 10.95
CA LEU A 208 14.39 28.45 9.97
C LEU A 208 14.00 29.71 9.21
N MET A 209 12.73 29.82 8.79
CA MET A 209 12.19 31.05 8.21
C MET A 209 12.26 32.23 9.19
N ALA A 210 11.80 32.05 10.44
CA ALA A 210 11.77 33.11 11.45
C ALA A 210 13.17 33.62 11.86
N ARG A 211 14.19 32.74 11.81
CA ARG A 211 15.59 33.11 12.09
C ARG A 211 16.27 33.82 10.91
N GLY A 212 15.67 33.83 9.72
CA GLY A 212 16.27 34.43 8.52
C GLY A 212 17.54 33.74 8.05
N VAL A 213 17.69 32.43 8.29
CA VAL A 213 18.88 31.65 7.92
C VAL A 213 18.76 30.99 6.54
N ILE A 214 17.63 31.14 5.87
CA ILE A 214 17.37 30.58 4.54
C ILE A 214 17.51 31.66 3.46
N ASP A 215 17.90 31.25 2.25
CA ASP A 215 17.92 32.13 1.09
C ASP A 215 16.47 32.56 0.74
N PRO A 216 16.19 33.86 0.52
CA PRO A 216 14.89 34.34 0.04
C PRO A 216 14.37 33.59 -1.20
N ALA A 217 15.25 33.11 -2.09
CA ALA A 217 14.86 32.31 -3.24
C ALA A 217 14.22 30.95 -2.87
N GLN A 218 14.48 30.46 -1.66
CA GLN A 218 13.99 29.18 -1.14
C GLN A 218 12.75 29.34 -0.24
N GLU A 219 12.29 30.57 0.00
CA GLU A 219 11.17 30.84 0.90
C GLU A 219 9.88 30.15 0.42
N ASN A 220 9.60 30.20 -0.88
CA ASN A 220 8.41 29.55 -1.45
C ASN A 220 8.46 28.03 -1.33
N LEU A 221 9.65 27.41 -1.40
CA LEU A 221 9.80 25.98 -1.18
C LEU A 221 9.40 25.60 0.25
N PHE A 222 9.84 26.39 1.24
CA PHE A 222 9.50 26.17 2.64
C PHE A 222 8.01 26.39 2.89
N ARG A 223 7.45 27.49 2.37
CA ARG A 223 6.02 27.81 2.53
C ARG A 223 5.12 26.78 1.87
N GLY A 224 5.48 26.31 0.67
CA GLY A 224 4.72 25.27 -0.02
C GLY A 224 4.78 23.92 0.71
N ALA A 225 5.94 23.54 1.22
CA ALA A 225 6.09 22.32 2.03
C ALA A 225 5.30 22.39 3.34
N LEU A 226 5.32 23.54 4.03
CA LEU A 226 4.51 23.80 5.23
C LEU A 226 3.01 23.70 4.93
N ALA A 227 2.54 24.41 3.91
CA ALA A 227 1.13 24.37 3.50
C ALA A 227 0.67 22.93 3.22
N TYR A 228 1.52 22.13 2.55
CA TYR A 228 1.21 20.74 2.26
C TYR A 228 1.00 19.90 3.53
N VAL A 229 1.95 19.95 4.48
CA VAL A 229 1.87 19.14 5.71
C VAL A 229 0.86 19.66 6.72
N GLU A 230 0.50 20.95 6.64
CA GLU A 230 -0.57 21.59 7.42
C GLU A 230 -1.96 21.41 6.80
N ASN A 231 -2.06 20.65 5.70
CA ASN A 231 -3.30 20.33 5.00
C ASN A 231 -3.99 21.55 4.32
N ASP A 232 -3.24 22.63 4.05
CA ASP A 232 -3.63 23.69 3.10
C ASP A 232 -3.25 23.27 1.68
N LEU A 233 -4.01 22.32 1.13
CA LEU A 233 -3.68 21.67 -0.16
C LEU A 233 -3.76 22.65 -1.34
N ALA A 234 -4.73 23.56 -1.33
CA ALA A 234 -4.88 24.56 -2.38
C ALA A 234 -3.75 25.60 -2.36
N GLY A 235 -3.35 26.06 -1.16
CA GLY A 235 -2.19 26.92 -0.99
C GLY A 235 -0.89 26.22 -1.38
N ALA A 236 -0.73 24.96 -0.98
CA ALA A 236 0.42 24.14 -1.36
C ALA A 236 0.54 23.98 -2.87
N GLU A 237 -0.54 23.61 -3.58
CA GLU A 237 -0.51 23.46 -5.04
C GLU A 237 -0.09 24.77 -5.71
N LYS A 238 -0.73 25.89 -5.32
CA LYS A 238 -0.45 27.21 -5.89
C LYS A 238 1.01 27.61 -5.73
N ILE A 239 1.59 27.38 -4.55
CA ILE A 239 2.98 27.77 -4.26
C ILE A 239 3.96 26.81 -4.95
N LEU A 240 3.77 25.50 -4.78
CA LEU A 240 4.70 24.49 -5.27
C LEU A 240 4.71 24.39 -6.80
N ALA A 241 3.57 24.56 -7.46
CA ALA A 241 3.49 24.53 -8.92
C ALA A 241 4.15 25.74 -9.60
N ALA A 242 4.39 26.82 -8.85
CA ALA A 242 5.06 28.03 -9.33
C ALA A 242 6.58 28.02 -9.11
N LEU A 243 7.13 26.97 -8.49
CA LEU A 243 8.56 26.84 -8.27
C LEU A 243 9.29 26.54 -9.59
N ASP A 244 10.51 27.07 -9.72
CA ASP A 244 11.41 26.69 -10.80
C ASP A 244 12.17 25.42 -10.40
N PHE A 245 11.94 24.33 -11.15
CA PHE A 245 12.63 23.06 -10.93
C PHE A 245 14.00 22.99 -11.63
N ALA A 246 14.36 23.98 -12.46
CA ALA A 246 15.63 23.99 -13.15
C ALA A 246 16.81 24.00 -12.17
N GLY A 247 17.70 23.01 -12.30
CA GLY A 247 18.89 22.88 -11.45
C GLY A 247 18.60 22.42 -10.02
N MET A 248 17.35 22.03 -9.69
CA MET A 248 17.07 21.37 -8.41
C MET A 248 17.77 20.02 -8.32
N GLU A 249 18.08 19.60 -7.09
CA GLU A 249 18.63 18.27 -6.84
C GLU A 249 17.55 17.20 -7.16
N PRO A 250 17.90 16.11 -7.87
CA PRO A 250 16.91 15.13 -8.36
C PRO A 250 16.01 14.53 -7.29
N GLY A 251 16.53 14.22 -6.11
CA GLY A 251 15.76 13.67 -5.00
C GLY A 251 14.70 14.64 -4.46
N LEU A 252 15.03 15.92 -4.34
CA LEU A 252 14.06 16.96 -3.99
C LEU A 252 13.02 17.15 -5.10
N GLU A 253 13.46 17.26 -6.36
CA GLU A 253 12.54 17.42 -7.50
C GLU A 253 11.56 16.25 -7.61
N ALA A 254 12.03 15.01 -7.37
CA ALA A 254 11.19 13.81 -7.38
C ALA A 254 10.11 13.85 -6.29
N HIS A 255 10.46 14.25 -5.06
CA HIS A 255 9.49 14.39 -3.97
C HIS A 255 8.46 15.48 -4.26
N LEU A 256 8.88 16.63 -4.78
CA LEU A 256 7.96 17.72 -5.13
C LEU A 256 7.00 17.31 -6.25
N ASN A 257 7.49 16.58 -7.26
CA ASN A 257 6.64 16.02 -8.30
C ASN A 257 5.66 14.97 -7.76
N LEU A 258 6.08 14.09 -6.83
CA LEU A 258 5.16 13.17 -6.17
C LEU A 258 4.04 13.94 -5.43
N VAL A 259 4.40 14.98 -4.68
CA VAL A 259 3.44 15.84 -3.95
C VAL A 259 2.50 16.55 -4.93
N LEU A 260 3.00 17.14 -6.01
CA LEU A 260 2.17 17.79 -7.03
C LEU A 260 1.25 16.80 -7.74
N GLY A 261 1.72 15.58 -8.00
CA GLY A 261 0.91 14.48 -8.50
C GLY A 261 -0.28 14.20 -7.57
N GLN A 262 -0.02 14.11 -6.26
CA GLN A 262 -1.07 13.91 -5.25
C GLN A 262 -2.05 15.09 -5.16
N LEU A 263 -1.55 16.33 -5.16
CA LEU A 263 -2.39 17.51 -5.05
C LEU A 263 -3.32 17.67 -6.26
N LYS A 264 -2.83 17.33 -7.46
CA LYS A 264 -3.55 17.52 -8.72
C LYS A 264 -4.44 16.35 -9.12
N GLN A 265 -4.39 15.21 -8.42
CA GLN A 265 -4.99 13.95 -8.85
C GLN A 265 -6.51 14.04 -9.11
N LEU A 266 -7.24 14.83 -8.31
CA LEU A 266 -8.70 14.95 -8.41
C LEU A 266 -9.14 15.98 -9.45
N GLU A 267 -8.51 17.15 -9.48
CA GLU A 267 -8.96 18.27 -10.32
C GLU A 267 -8.28 18.28 -11.70
N LYS A 268 -7.03 17.82 -11.78
CA LYS A 268 -6.17 17.91 -12.97
C LYS A 268 -5.42 16.59 -13.19
N PRO A 269 -6.13 15.46 -13.43
CA PRO A 269 -5.52 14.12 -13.49
C PRO A 269 -4.41 13.99 -14.54
N LYS A 270 -4.54 14.66 -15.69
CA LYS A 270 -3.48 14.67 -16.73
C LYS A 270 -2.21 15.39 -16.30
N GLU A 271 -2.33 16.48 -15.54
CA GLU A 271 -1.16 17.16 -14.96
C GLU A 271 -0.55 16.29 -13.86
N ALA A 272 -1.39 15.66 -13.03
CA ALA A 272 -0.94 14.74 -11.99
C ALA A 272 -0.08 13.61 -12.57
N ILE A 273 -0.55 12.94 -13.63
CA ILE A 273 0.20 11.87 -14.31
C ILE A 273 1.56 12.36 -14.78
N ARG A 274 1.66 13.55 -15.40
CA ARG A 274 2.94 14.12 -15.84
C ARG A 274 3.92 14.34 -14.69
N HIS A 275 3.43 14.74 -13.53
CA HIS A 275 4.26 14.87 -12.33
C HIS A 275 4.68 13.50 -11.79
N LEU A 276 3.77 12.52 -11.74
CA LEU A 276 4.09 11.16 -11.27
C LEU A 276 5.12 10.46 -12.19
N ASP A 277 4.97 10.60 -13.51
CA ASP A 277 5.97 10.17 -14.50
C ASP A 277 7.34 10.78 -14.21
N ARG A 278 7.37 12.11 -13.99
CA ARG A 278 8.60 12.82 -13.67
C ARG A 278 9.24 12.32 -12.38
N ALA A 279 8.45 12.07 -11.34
CA ALA A 279 8.94 11.51 -10.08
C ALA A 279 9.59 10.13 -10.27
N ARG A 280 8.96 9.25 -11.07
CA ARG A 280 9.48 7.91 -11.40
C ARG A 280 10.79 7.96 -12.18
N LEU A 281 10.92 8.91 -13.10
CA LEU A 281 12.15 9.11 -13.89
C LEU A 281 13.31 9.64 -13.04
N LEU A 282 13.02 10.47 -12.04
CA LEU A 282 14.04 11.11 -11.19
C LEU A 282 14.51 10.22 -10.04
N ALA A 283 13.63 9.39 -9.49
CA ALA A 283 13.93 8.54 -8.33
C ALA A 283 13.43 7.10 -8.51
N PRO A 284 14.01 6.34 -9.45
CA PRO A 284 13.67 4.93 -9.65
C PRO A 284 14.21 4.04 -8.51
N GLY A 285 13.55 2.90 -8.27
CA GLY A 285 14.05 1.83 -7.39
C GLY A 285 13.80 2.02 -5.89
N GLY A 286 12.97 3.00 -5.52
CA GLY A 286 12.64 3.33 -4.14
C GLY A 286 11.17 3.69 -3.95
N LEU A 287 10.83 4.16 -2.75
CA LEU A 287 9.44 4.39 -2.35
C LEU A 287 8.73 5.49 -3.16
N ILE A 288 9.47 6.42 -3.76
CA ILE A 288 8.92 7.46 -4.63
C ILE A 288 8.35 6.83 -5.92
N GLU A 289 9.12 5.99 -6.60
CA GLU A 289 8.65 5.28 -7.80
C GLU A 289 7.47 4.35 -7.43
N GLU A 290 7.57 3.64 -6.31
CA GLU A 290 6.50 2.76 -5.81
C GLU A 290 5.18 3.53 -5.61
N SER A 291 5.24 4.66 -4.91
CA SER A 291 4.07 5.48 -4.61
C SER A 291 3.49 6.09 -5.87
N ALA A 292 4.36 6.58 -6.77
CA ALA A 292 3.93 7.13 -8.04
C ALA A 292 3.23 6.08 -8.91
N LEU A 293 3.78 4.87 -9.03
CA LEU A 293 3.15 3.77 -9.77
C LEU A 293 1.77 3.43 -9.22
N ARG A 294 1.61 3.31 -7.89
CA ARG A 294 0.31 3.00 -7.28
C ARG A 294 -0.76 4.04 -7.60
N MET A 295 -0.38 5.33 -7.62
CA MET A 295 -1.29 6.42 -7.94
C MET A 295 -1.59 6.48 -9.44
N GLU A 296 -0.56 6.37 -10.27
CA GLU A 296 -0.65 6.58 -11.70
C GLU A 296 -1.43 5.48 -12.41
N VAL A 297 -1.30 4.21 -11.98
CA VAL A 297 -2.11 3.09 -12.49
C VAL A 297 -3.61 3.43 -12.44
N LEU A 298 -4.08 3.96 -11.32
CA LEU A 298 -5.49 4.28 -11.11
C LEU A 298 -5.91 5.51 -11.92
N LEU A 299 -5.07 6.56 -11.95
CA LEU A 299 -5.38 7.78 -12.70
C LEU A 299 -5.43 7.56 -14.21
N VAL A 300 -4.48 6.77 -14.74
CA VAL A 300 -4.44 6.42 -16.17
C VAL A 300 -5.62 5.52 -16.52
N ASP A 301 -6.01 4.61 -15.62
CA ASP A 301 -7.19 3.77 -15.79
C ASP A 301 -8.49 4.58 -15.83
N ASP A 302 -8.67 5.51 -14.90
CA ASP A 302 -9.86 6.38 -14.81
C ASP A 302 -10.03 7.26 -16.06
N LEU A 303 -8.93 7.55 -16.79
CA LEU A 303 -8.96 8.25 -18.08
C LEU A 303 -9.31 7.35 -19.27
N GLY A 304 -9.53 6.04 -19.05
CA GLY A 304 -9.83 5.05 -20.08
C GLY A 304 -8.59 4.52 -20.81
N GLU A 305 -7.38 4.87 -20.38
CA GLU A 305 -6.13 4.42 -21.00
C GLU A 305 -5.68 3.06 -20.43
N HIS A 306 -6.57 2.06 -20.50
CA HIS A 306 -6.42 0.76 -19.83
C HIS A 306 -5.09 0.04 -20.18
N ASP A 307 -4.68 0.04 -21.45
CA ASP A 307 -3.40 -0.58 -21.87
C ASP A 307 -2.19 0.09 -21.21
N ALA A 308 -2.25 1.40 -20.98
CA ALA A 308 -1.18 2.13 -20.30
C ALA A 308 -1.19 1.82 -18.80
N ALA A 309 -2.36 1.80 -18.17
CA ALA A 309 -2.51 1.37 -16.78
C ALA A 309 -1.98 -0.05 -16.55
N ASP A 310 -2.24 -0.98 -17.48
CA ASP A 310 -1.78 -2.37 -17.38
C ASP A 310 -0.25 -2.49 -17.48
N ARG A 311 0.40 -1.68 -18.33
CA ARG A 311 1.87 -1.59 -18.38
C ARG A 311 2.45 -1.06 -17.07
N LEU A 312 1.83 -0.05 -16.47
CA LEU A 312 2.25 0.51 -15.19
C LEU A 312 2.06 -0.51 -14.05
N ALA A 313 0.93 -1.23 -14.06
CA ALA A 313 0.65 -2.28 -13.06
C ALA A 313 1.65 -3.44 -13.17
N ARG A 314 2.03 -3.86 -14.39
CA ARG A 314 3.13 -4.82 -14.59
C ARG A 314 4.43 -4.34 -13.97
N GLN A 315 4.82 -3.09 -14.25
CA GLN A 315 6.03 -2.50 -13.66
C GLN A 315 5.96 -2.50 -12.13
N TYR A 316 4.80 -2.20 -11.56
CA TYR A 316 4.58 -2.27 -10.12
C TYR A 316 4.79 -3.68 -9.58
N PHE A 317 4.07 -4.68 -10.10
CA PHE A 317 4.15 -6.06 -9.61
C PHE A 317 5.55 -6.66 -9.77
N ASP A 318 6.24 -6.32 -10.85
CA ASP A 318 7.60 -6.78 -11.12
C ASP A 318 8.65 -6.29 -10.11
N ARG A 319 8.47 -5.07 -9.56
CA ARG A 319 9.46 -4.44 -8.68
C ARG A 319 9.04 -4.36 -7.22
N TYR A 320 7.74 -4.21 -6.97
CA TYR A 320 7.18 -3.77 -5.69
C TYR A 320 6.04 -4.68 -5.20
N SER A 321 5.91 -5.90 -5.72
CA SER A 321 4.95 -6.90 -5.19
C SER A 321 5.16 -7.23 -3.71
N ALA A 322 6.40 -7.13 -3.23
CA ALA A 322 6.72 -7.29 -1.81
C ALA A 322 6.54 -6.00 -0.98
N SER A 323 6.25 -4.84 -1.59
CA SER A 323 6.12 -3.55 -0.89
C SER A 323 5.22 -3.65 0.33
N SER A 324 5.52 -2.90 1.39
CA SER A 324 4.65 -2.81 2.57
C SER A 324 3.27 -2.22 2.23
N TYR A 325 3.11 -1.62 1.05
CA TYR A 325 1.86 -1.07 0.53
C TYR A 325 1.17 -1.95 -0.52
N SER A 326 1.72 -3.13 -0.84
CA SER A 326 1.22 -3.98 -1.93
C SER A 326 -0.23 -4.41 -1.73
N GLN A 327 -0.61 -4.81 -0.51
CA GLN A 327 -1.99 -5.23 -0.22
C GLN A 327 -3.02 -4.12 -0.48
N ASN A 328 -2.68 -2.86 -0.18
CA ASN A 328 -3.58 -1.74 -0.48
C ASN A 328 -3.72 -1.53 -1.99
N PHE A 329 -2.60 -1.63 -2.71
CA PHE A 329 -2.61 -1.53 -4.16
C PHE A 329 -3.42 -2.67 -4.79
N GLU A 330 -3.22 -3.91 -4.35
CA GLU A 330 -3.97 -5.09 -4.82
C GLU A 330 -5.48 -4.94 -4.61
N ALA A 331 -5.92 -4.38 -3.49
CA ALA A 331 -7.34 -4.13 -3.24
C ALA A 331 -7.94 -3.09 -4.21
N ARG A 332 -7.20 -2.02 -4.53
CA ARG A 332 -7.61 -0.99 -5.50
C ARG A 332 -7.55 -1.53 -6.93
N PHE A 333 -6.51 -2.28 -7.26
CA PHE A 333 -6.35 -2.99 -8.52
C PHE A 333 -7.53 -3.95 -8.75
N ALA A 334 -7.93 -4.70 -7.72
CA ALA A 334 -9.08 -5.59 -7.81
C ALA A 334 -10.40 -4.85 -8.07
N ALA A 335 -10.55 -3.64 -7.51
CA ALA A 335 -11.70 -2.78 -7.78
C ALA A 335 -11.78 -2.35 -9.25
N VAL A 336 -10.66 -1.90 -9.80
CA VAL A 336 -10.53 -1.51 -11.20
C VAL A 336 -10.92 -2.65 -12.13
N PHE A 337 -10.33 -3.84 -11.93
CA PHE A 337 -10.59 -4.98 -12.81
C PHE A 337 -12.03 -5.51 -12.68
N ALA A 338 -12.60 -5.52 -11.48
CA ALA A 338 -14.02 -5.87 -11.28
C ALA A 338 -14.97 -4.94 -12.05
N GLN A 339 -14.64 -3.65 -12.11
CA GLN A 339 -15.40 -2.66 -12.88
C GLN A 339 -15.23 -2.85 -14.39
N ARG A 340 -13.98 -3.01 -14.89
CA ARG A 340 -13.70 -3.25 -16.32
C ARG A 340 -14.40 -4.51 -16.83
N GLY A 341 -14.41 -5.57 -16.01
CA GLY A 341 -15.00 -6.86 -16.35
C GLY A 341 -16.51 -6.83 -16.61
N LYS A 342 -17.21 -5.71 -16.34
CA LYS A 342 -18.66 -5.55 -16.63
C LYS A 342 -18.94 -5.44 -18.12
N THR A 343 -17.95 -5.05 -18.91
CA THR A 343 -18.10 -4.81 -20.36
C THR A 343 -17.59 -5.99 -21.19
N ASP A 344 -16.40 -6.51 -20.89
CA ASP A 344 -15.76 -7.62 -21.61
C ASP A 344 -14.98 -8.50 -20.63
N ALA A 345 -15.67 -9.46 -20.03
CA ALA A 345 -15.07 -10.34 -19.02
C ALA A 345 -13.88 -11.16 -19.56
N PRO A 346 -13.97 -11.86 -20.71
CA PRO A 346 -12.84 -12.63 -21.24
C PRO A 346 -11.59 -11.80 -21.52
N ALA A 347 -11.74 -10.62 -22.14
CA ALA A 347 -10.59 -9.76 -22.42
C ALA A 347 -9.93 -9.24 -21.13
N VAL A 348 -10.72 -8.87 -20.13
CA VAL A 348 -10.20 -8.37 -18.86
C VAL A 348 -9.52 -9.47 -18.04
N ILE A 349 -10.01 -10.72 -18.10
CA ILE A 349 -9.33 -11.87 -17.49
C ILE A 349 -7.96 -12.10 -18.15
N ALA A 350 -7.90 -12.07 -19.48
CA ALA A 350 -6.64 -12.21 -20.22
C ALA A 350 -5.65 -11.08 -19.89
N ALA A 351 -6.12 -9.83 -19.80
CA ALA A 351 -5.31 -8.70 -19.37
C ALA A 351 -4.79 -8.89 -17.93
N MET A 352 -5.62 -9.42 -17.02
CA MET A 352 -5.20 -9.68 -15.65
C MET A 352 -4.13 -10.80 -15.56
N GLN A 353 -4.27 -11.84 -16.38
CA GLN A 353 -3.26 -12.89 -16.51
C GLN A 353 -1.92 -12.33 -17.00
N ASP A 354 -1.95 -11.44 -18.01
CA ASP A 354 -0.76 -10.76 -18.53
C ASP A 354 -0.12 -9.84 -17.48
N VAL A 355 -0.93 -9.03 -16.77
CA VAL A 355 -0.45 -8.11 -15.74
C VAL A 355 0.23 -8.83 -14.58
N THR A 356 -0.27 -10.00 -14.22
CA THR A 356 0.21 -10.77 -13.06
C THR A 356 1.18 -11.89 -13.43
N ALA A 357 1.54 -12.05 -14.71
CA ALA A 357 2.27 -13.20 -15.25
C ALA A 357 3.58 -13.53 -14.50
N ARG A 358 4.28 -12.52 -13.99
CA ARG A 358 5.58 -12.65 -13.32
C ARG A 358 5.50 -12.84 -11.80
N LEU A 359 4.31 -12.75 -11.21
CA LEU A 359 4.13 -13.00 -9.79
C LEU A 359 4.29 -14.49 -9.47
N PRO A 360 4.68 -14.85 -8.23
CA PRO A 360 4.55 -16.21 -7.74
C PRO A 360 3.09 -16.69 -7.84
N ASP A 361 2.88 -17.97 -8.13
CA ASP A 361 1.53 -18.49 -8.39
C ASP A 361 0.59 -18.34 -7.20
N ALA A 362 1.10 -18.41 -5.97
CA ALA A 362 0.33 -18.11 -4.76
C ALA A 362 -0.23 -16.68 -4.77
N ASN A 363 0.58 -15.69 -5.15
CA ASN A 363 0.17 -14.30 -5.22
C ASN A 363 -0.82 -14.07 -6.35
N LYS A 364 -0.61 -14.70 -7.52
CA LYS A 364 -1.57 -14.68 -8.63
C LYS A 364 -2.94 -15.18 -8.17
N ARG A 365 -3.00 -16.38 -7.58
CA ARG A 365 -4.26 -16.96 -7.10
C ARG A 365 -4.93 -16.07 -6.05
N ALA A 366 -4.16 -15.49 -5.12
CA ALA A 366 -4.70 -14.56 -4.13
C ALA A 366 -5.35 -13.32 -4.76
N ILE A 367 -4.72 -12.72 -5.77
CA ILE A 367 -5.27 -11.58 -6.52
C ILE A 367 -6.55 -12.00 -7.26
N PHE A 368 -6.51 -13.12 -8.00
CA PHE A 368 -7.68 -13.61 -8.74
C PHE A 368 -8.85 -13.94 -7.83
N LEU A 369 -8.62 -14.58 -6.68
CA LEU A 369 -9.66 -14.85 -5.68
C LEU A 369 -10.25 -13.54 -5.11
N THR A 370 -9.42 -12.53 -4.88
CA THR A 370 -9.87 -11.22 -4.37
C THR A 370 -10.73 -10.50 -5.41
N VAL A 371 -10.29 -10.49 -6.67
CA VAL A 371 -11.04 -9.92 -7.81
C VAL A 371 -12.36 -10.67 -8.02
N GLY A 372 -12.33 -12.00 -8.03
CA GLY A 372 -13.51 -12.85 -8.19
C GLY A 372 -14.54 -12.64 -7.09
N ARG A 373 -14.10 -12.59 -5.82
CA ARG A 373 -14.97 -12.28 -4.67
C ARG A 373 -15.62 -10.92 -4.83
N ARG A 374 -14.84 -9.90 -5.20
CA ARG A 374 -15.34 -8.55 -5.38
C ARG A 374 -16.36 -8.46 -6.51
N ALA A 375 -16.02 -9.04 -7.67
CA ALA A 375 -16.91 -9.11 -8.81
C ALA A 375 -18.24 -9.80 -8.47
N LEU A 376 -18.20 -10.89 -7.70
CA LEU A 376 -19.40 -11.59 -7.23
C LEU A 376 -20.26 -10.69 -6.33
N VAL A 377 -19.67 -10.01 -5.35
CA VAL A 377 -20.39 -9.10 -4.44
C VAL A 377 -20.97 -7.90 -5.20
N GLU A 378 -20.29 -7.41 -6.23
CA GLU A 378 -20.79 -6.32 -7.09
C GLU A 378 -21.83 -6.80 -8.13
N GLY A 379 -22.15 -8.10 -8.18
CA GLY A 379 -23.12 -8.67 -9.12
C GLY A 379 -22.58 -8.88 -10.55
N ASN A 380 -21.26 -8.77 -10.76
CA ASN A 380 -20.61 -9.08 -12.03
C ASN A 380 -20.32 -10.59 -12.15
N LEU A 381 -21.38 -11.37 -12.31
CA LEU A 381 -21.36 -12.83 -12.17
C LEU A 381 -20.50 -13.54 -13.22
N ASP A 382 -20.59 -13.14 -14.49
CA ASP A 382 -19.81 -13.77 -15.58
C ASP A 382 -18.31 -13.54 -15.38
N PHE A 383 -17.92 -12.32 -15.00
CA PHE A 383 -16.53 -12.00 -14.70
C PHE A 383 -16.02 -12.71 -13.45
N ALA A 384 -16.84 -12.79 -12.40
CA ALA A 384 -16.51 -13.53 -11.18
C ALA A 384 -16.25 -15.01 -11.51
N LYS A 385 -17.15 -15.65 -12.25
CA LYS A 385 -17.04 -17.04 -12.68
C LYS A 385 -15.79 -17.28 -13.53
N GLY A 386 -15.54 -16.44 -14.53
CA GLY A 386 -14.37 -16.59 -15.40
C GLY A 386 -13.04 -16.39 -14.65
N THR A 387 -13.00 -15.44 -13.71
CA THR A 387 -11.80 -15.17 -12.92
C THR A 387 -11.45 -16.33 -12.00
N VAL A 388 -12.44 -16.94 -11.33
CA VAL A 388 -12.17 -18.08 -10.44
C VAL A 388 -11.96 -19.39 -11.20
N ALA A 389 -12.49 -19.51 -12.43
CA ALA A 389 -12.15 -20.62 -13.32
C ALA A 389 -10.64 -20.66 -13.63
N ALA A 390 -10.01 -19.51 -13.90
CA ALA A 390 -8.56 -19.44 -14.09
C ALA A 390 -7.77 -19.89 -12.85
N VAL A 391 -8.31 -19.69 -11.65
CA VAL A 391 -7.71 -20.19 -10.40
C VAL A 391 -7.83 -21.72 -10.31
N LEU A 392 -8.99 -22.27 -10.64
CA LEU A 392 -9.26 -23.71 -10.62
C LEU A 392 -8.46 -24.50 -11.65
N GLU A 393 -8.04 -23.84 -12.75
CA GLU A 393 -7.15 -24.42 -13.78
C GLU A 393 -5.68 -24.51 -13.33
N THR A 394 -5.31 -23.88 -12.21
CA THR A 394 -3.94 -23.91 -11.71
C THR A 394 -3.62 -25.27 -11.08
N ALA A 395 -2.46 -25.84 -11.43
CA ALA A 395 -1.96 -27.05 -10.79
C ALA A 395 -1.67 -26.82 -9.30
N ASP A 396 -1.81 -27.87 -8.48
CA ASP A 396 -1.48 -27.86 -7.05
C ASP A 396 -2.14 -26.75 -6.21
N ILE A 397 -3.34 -26.32 -6.59
CA ILE A 397 -4.10 -25.35 -5.79
C ILE A 397 -4.39 -25.90 -4.37
N PRO A 398 -4.03 -25.15 -3.30
CA PRO A 398 -4.34 -25.52 -1.92
C PRO A 398 -5.84 -25.65 -1.68
N GLU A 399 -6.23 -26.59 -0.82
CA GLU A 399 -7.65 -26.88 -0.58
C GLU A 399 -8.47 -25.67 -0.09
N PRO A 400 -7.98 -24.81 0.84
CA PRO A 400 -8.70 -23.58 1.20
C PRO A 400 -8.98 -22.65 0.03
N GLU A 401 -8.01 -22.48 -0.88
CA GLU A 401 -8.16 -21.65 -2.07
C GLU A 401 -9.14 -22.28 -3.07
N ARG A 402 -9.09 -23.61 -3.22
CA ARG A 402 -10.03 -24.38 -4.06
C ARG A 402 -11.46 -24.24 -3.55
N GLN A 403 -11.68 -24.37 -2.25
CA GLN A 403 -13.01 -24.23 -1.64
C GLN A 403 -13.57 -22.81 -1.82
N ARG A 404 -12.74 -21.78 -1.69
CA ARG A 404 -13.12 -20.38 -1.98
C ARG A 404 -13.46 -20.17 -3.45
N ALA A 405 -12.62 -20.67 -4.37
CA ALA A 405 -12.89 -20.58 -5.81
C ALA A 405 -14.19 -21.29 -6.20
N ASN A 406 -14.44 -22.49 -5.66
CA ASN A 406 -15.67 -23.24 -5.85
C ASN A 406 -16.89 -22.47 -5.32
N LEU A 407 -16.81 -21.92 -4.10
CA LEU A 407 -17.87 -21.10 -3.54
C LEU A 407 -18.22 -19.94 -4.48
N TYR A 408 -17.22 -19.18 -4.94
CA TYR A 408 -17.47 -18.04 -5.82
C TYR A 408 -18.03 -18.47 -7.18
N SER A 409 -17.54 -19.59 -7.73
CA SER A 409 -18.00 -20.17 -9.00
C SER A 409 -19.48 -20.58 -8.92
N VAL A 410 -19.87 -21.29 -7.86
CA VAL A 410 -21.26 -21.72 -7.64
C VAL A 410 -22.17 -20.55 -7.31
N ALA A 411 -21.73 -19.62 -6.45
CA ALA A 411 -22.53 -18.44 -6.11
C ALA A 411 -22.79 -17.54 -7.34
N ALA A 412 -21.84 -17.49 -8.29
CA ALA A 412 -22.01 -16.76 -9.54
C ALA A 412 -23.10 -17.34 -10.47
N THR A 413 -23.61 -18.56 -10.22
CA THR A 413 -24.64 -19.18 -11.07
C THR A 413 -26.06 -19.12 -10.48
N ILE A 414 -26.26 -18.51 -9.29
CA ILE A 414 -27.54 -18.47 -8.58
C ILE A 414 -28.71 -17.96 -9.44
N GLY A 415 -28.45 -17.05 -10.38
CA GLY A 415 -29.47 -16.47 -11.27
C GLY A 415 -29.61 -17.15 -12.64
N SER A 416 -28.81 -18.17 -12.95
CA SER A 416 -28.73 -18.73 -14.31
C SER A 416 -28.71 -20.27 -14.39
N ALA A 417 -28.35 -20.97 -13.30
CA ALA A 417 -28.35 -22.42 -13.22
C ALA A 417 -29.58 -22.97 -12.46
N PRO A 418 -29.91 -24.28 -12.62
CA PRO A 418 -30.98 -24.92 -11.87
C PRO A 418 -30.75 -24.90 -10.35
N SER A 419 -31.78 -24.57 -9.56
CA SER A 419 -31.69 -24.44 -8.09
C SER A 419 -31.08 -25.68 -7.41
N ASN A 420 -31.40 -26.88 -7.89
CA ASN A 420 -30.90 -28.15 -7.34
C ASN A 420 -29.40 -28.34 -7.55
N GLU A 421 -28.86 -27.89 -8.69
CA GLU A 421 -27.42 -27.94 -8.97
C GLU A 421 -26.66 -26.95 -8.08
N ILE A 422 -27.21 -25.75 -7.92
CA ILE A 422 -26.64 -24.73 -7.04
C ILE A 422 -26.67 -25.20 -5.58
N ALA A 423 -27.79 -25.76 -5.12
CA ALA A 423 -27.93 -26.29 -3.77
C ALA A 423 -26.90 -27.39 -3.48
N ALA A 424 -26.72 -28.33 -4.41
CA ALA A 424 -25.73 -29.38 -4.30
C ALA A 424 -24.30 -28.80 -4.28
N GLY A 425 -24.02 -27.82 -5.14
CA GLY A 425 -22.72 -27.14 -5.20
C GLY A 425 -22.37 -26.40 -3.90
N LEU A 426 -23.32 -25.64 -3.33
CA LEU A 426 -23.12 -24.92 -2.06
C LEU A 426 -22.97 -25.89 -0.88
N ALA A 427 -23.73 -26.99 -0.87
CA ALA A 427 -23.64 -28.02 0.17
C ALA A 427 -22.31 -28.80 0.15
N ALA A 428 -21.64 -28.86 -1.01
CA ALA A 428 -20.34 -29.52 -1.17
C ALA A 428 -19.17 -28.67 -0.64
N ILE A 429 -19.38 -27.39 -0.32
CA ILE A 429 -18.32 -26.50 0.18
C ILE A 429 -18.01 -26.81 1.64
N ASP A 430 -16.73 -27.12 1.92
CA ASP A 430 -16.27 -27.33 3.29
C ASP A 430 -16.06 -25.99 4.01
N ARG A 431 -16.99 -25.68 4.92
CA ARG A 431 -16.99 -24.46 5.74
C ARG A 431 -15.72 -24.30 6.58
N THR A 432 -15.07 -25.39 6.96
CA THR A 432 -13.88 -25.35 7.83
C THR A 432 -12.64 -24.86 7.08
N GLN A 433 -12.66 -24.91 5.74
CA GLN A 433 -11.59 -24.45 4.87
C GLN A 433 -11.76 -22.98 4.44
N LEU A 434 -12.87 -22.33 4.82
CA LEU A 434 -13.17 -20.96 4.43
C LEU A 434 -12.73 -19.93 5.47
N HIS A 435 -12.37 -18.74 4.99
CA HIS A 435 -12.23 -17.57 5.85
C HIS A 435 -13.60 -17.16 6.42
N PRO A 436 -13.69 -16.59 7.65
CA PRO A 436 -14.97 -16.18 8.23
C PRO A 436 -15.84 -15.28 7.34
N GLU A 437 -15.21 -14.40 6.57
CA GLU A 437 -15.90 -13.52 5.60
C GLU A 437 -16.48 -14.28 4.39
N ASP A 438 -15.93 -15.44 4.05
CA ASP A 438 -16.43 -16.29 2.96
C ASP A 438 -17.50 -17.26 3.48
N VAL A 439 -17.46 -17.63 4.77
CA VAL A 439 -18.57 -18.32 5.44
C VAL A 439 -19.85 -17.48 5.39
N LYS A 440 -19.74 -16.17 5.69
CA LYS A 440 -20.87 -15.23 5.55
C LYS A 440 -21.41 -15.19 4.11
N LEU A 441 -20.52 -15.27 3.12
CA LEU A 441 -20.91 -15.28 1.71
C LEU A 441 -21.63 -16.58 1.32
N LEU A 442 -21.17 -17.73 1.81
CA LEU A 442 -21.87 -19.01 1.65
C LEU A 442 -23.26 -18.98 2.28
N ASP A 443 -23.40 -18.40 3.48
CA ASP A 443 -24.69 -18.25 4.15
C ASP A 443 -25.64 -17.33 3.34
N ALA A 444 -25.11 -16.22 2.83
CA ALA A 444 -25.86 -15.32 1.95
C ALA A 444 -26.31 -16.02 0.66
N ALA A 445 -25.42 -16.74 -0.01
CA ALA A 445 -25.72 -17.51 -1.22
C ALA A 445 -26.82 -18.55 -0.98
N THR A 446 -26.74 -19.28 0.13
CA THR A 446 -27.74 -20.28 0.54
C THR A 446 -29.09 -19.63 0.83
N SER A 447 -29.09 -18.47 1.51
CA SER A 447 -30.31 -17.71 1.79
C SER A 447 -30.97 -17.17 0.52
N VAL A 448 -30.19 -16.66 -0.45
CA VAL A 448 -30.72 -16.17 -1.72
C VAL A 448 -31.37 -17.31 -2.50
N LEU A 449 -30.72 -18.48 -2.56
CA LEU A 449 -31.25 -19.67 -3.23
C LEU A 449 -32.60 -20.11 -2.63
N GLY A 450 -32.71 -20.19 -1.30
CA GLY A 450 -33.98 -20.51 -0.64
C GLY A 450 -35.08 -19.48 -0.91
N GLY A 451 -34.69 -18.20 -1.12
CA GLY A 451 -35.61 -17.14 -1.53
C GLY A 451 -36.12 -17.24 -2.96
N ILE A 452 -35.38 -17.90 -3.86
CA ILE A 452 -35.82 -18.18 -5.24
C ILE A 452 -36.86 -19.30 -5.23
N ASP A 453 -36.61 -20.38 -4.49
CA ASP A 453 -37.50 -21.55 -4.44
C ASP A 453 -38.83 -21.26 -3.69
N THR A 454 -38.83 -20.30 -2.76
CA THR A 454 -40.02 -19.90 -2.00
C THR A 454 -40.89 -18.84 -2.68
N ARG A 455 -40.48 -18.29 -3.82
CA ARG A 455 -41.36 -17.51 -4.68
C ARG A 455 -42.01 -18.45 -5.70
N PRO A 456 -43.22 -18.98 -5.46
CA PRO A 456 -44.00 -19.50 -6.58
C PRO A 456 -44.17 -18.33 -7.55
N LEU A 457 -43.77 -18.53 -8.81
CA LEU A 457 -44.25 -17.69 -9.90
C LEU A 457 -45.76 -17.64 -9.76
N LEU A 458 -46.30 -16.48 -9.36
CA LEU A 458 -47.71 -16.16 -9.56
C LEU A 458 -47.91 -15.98 -11.08
N ALA A 459 -47.70 -17.06 -11.83
CA ALA A 459 -48.36 -17.29 -13.09
C ALA A 459 -49.77 -17.78 -12.75
N THR A 460 -50.55 -16.90 -12.11
CA THR A 460 -51.98 -17.09 -12.08
C THR A 460 -52.54 -16.35 -13.29
N THR A 461 -52.88 -17.10 -14.33
CA THR A 461 -54.00 -16.73 -15.19
C THR A 461 -55.20 -16.48 -14.29
N GLN A 462 -55.45 -15.23 -13.93
CA GLN A 462 -56.68 -14.82 -13.29
C GLN A 462 -57.14 -13.51 -13.93
N GLN A 463 -58.23 -13.63 -14.68
CA GLN A 463 -59.19 -12.56 -14.83
C GLN A 463 -59.49 -11.91 -13.46
N PRO A 464 -59.78 -10.61 -13.43
CA PRO A 464 -59.89 -9.84 -12.20
C PRO A 464 -61.06 -10.37 -11.35
N GLY A 465 -60.71 -11.06 -10.26
CA GLY A 465 -61.64 -11.61 -9.28
C GLY A 465 -61.19 -11.22 -7.89
N GLU A 466 -62.04 -10.44 -7.23
CA GLU A 466 -61.99 -9.94 -5.86
C GLU A 466 -61.29 -10.89 -4.87
N GLY A 467 -60.13 -10.48 -4.36
CA GLY A 467 -59.36 -11.28 -3.39
C GLY A 467 -58.06 -10.64 -2.91
N ALA A 468 -57.58 -9.58 -3.57
CA ALA A 468 -56.34 -8.90 -3.21
C ALA A 468 -56.38 -8.11 -1.89
N SER A 469 -57.54 -8.00 -1.23
CA SER A 469 -57.69 -7.16 -0.02
C SER A 469 -57.38 -7.88 1.30
N GLN A 470 -57.30 -9.21 1.35
CA GLN A 470 -57.12 -9.93 2.63
C GLN A 470 -55.67 -10.29 2.96
N TYR A 471 -54.77 -10.39 1.98
CA TYR A 471 -53.35 -10.71 2.23
C TYR A 471 -52.49 -9.48 2.57
N ALA A 472 -53.02 -8.28 2.41
CA ALA A 472 -52.39 -7.04 2.89
C ALA A 472 -52.62 -6.79 4.39
N GLU A 473 -53.65 -7.40 5.00
CA GLU A 473 -54.02 -7.15 6.41
C GLU A 473 -53.30 -8.04 7.44
N THR A 474 -52.50 -9.04 7.04
CA THR A 474 -51.86 -9.96 8.00
C THR A 474 -50.33 -9.95 7.96
N SER A 475 -49.71 -8.95 7.32
CA SER A 475 -48.26 -8.81 7.34
C SER A 475 -47.80 -8.00 8.56
N PRO A 476 -46.99 -8.56 9.48
CA PRO A 476 -46.47 -7.82 10.65
C PRO A 476 -45.57 -6.64 10.26
N VAL A 477 -45.08 -6.61 9.01
CA VAL A 477 -44.34 -5.48 8.45
C VAL A 477 -45.29 -4.33 8.09
N PHE A 478 -46.49 -4.65 7.61
CA PHE A 478 -47.51 -3.66 7.27
C PHE A 478 -48.11 -3.03 8.53
N ASP A 479 -48.40 -3.82 9.56
CA ASP A 479 -48.84 -3.32 10.86
C ASP A 479 -47.82 -2.37 11.49
N ARG A 480 -46.53 -2.69 11.37
CA ARG A 480 -45.44 -1.84 11.87
C ARG A 480 -45.29 -0.55 11.07
N ALA A 481 -45.46 -0.61 9.76
CA ALA A 481 -45.46 0.56 8.89
C ALA A 481 -46.67 1.47 9.18
N GLN A 482 -47.86 0.89 9.40
CA GLN A 482 -49.07 1.61 9.76
C GLN A 482 -48.94 2.30 11.13
N GLN A 483 -48.42 1.60 12.14
CA GLN A 483 -48.15 2.18 13.46
C GLN A 483 -47.13 3.32 13.42
N LEU A 484 -46.12 3.23 12.56
CA LEU A 484 -45.13 4.31 12.36
C LEU A 484 -45.76 5.51 11.65
N LEU A 485 -46.60 5.29 10.65
CA LEU A 485 -47.34 6.37 9.97
C LEU A 485 -48.33 7.05 10.92
N ASP A 486 -49.04 6.31 11.75
CA ASP A 486 -49.96 6.86 12.76
C ASP A 486 -49.23 7.63 13.86
N ALA A 487 -48.04 7.16 14.28
CA ALA A 487 -47.19 7.88 15.23
C ALA A 487 -46.67 9.20 14.64
N VAL A 488 -46.21 9.18 13.39
CA VAL A 488 -45.75 10.39 12.68
C VAL A 488 -46.90 11.37 12.47
N ASN A 489 -48.09 10.91 12.10
CA ASN A 489 -49.25 11.76 11.89
C ASN A 489 -49.77 12.38 13.21
N LYS A 490 -49.66 11.63 14.32
CA LYS A 490 -49.98 12.11 15.68
C LYS A 490 -48.98 13.15 16.19
N ASP A 491 -47.71 13.05 15.80
CA ASP A 491 -46.68 14.03 16.14
C ASP A 491 -46.76 15.28 15.25
N LEU A 492 -47.11 15.13 13.97
CA LEU A 492 -47.37 16.25 13.06
C LEU A 492 -48.66 17.02 13.44
N GLY A 493 -49.70 16.33 13.91
CA GLY A 493 -50.91 16.95 14.43
C GLY A 493 -50.74 17.73 15.75
N LYS A 494 -49.61 17.55 16.45
CA LYS A 494 -49.25 18.29 17.67
C LYS A 494 -48.27 19.44 17.42
N ALA A 495 -47.75 19.57 16.20
CA ALA A 495 -46.75 20.56 15.81
C ALA A 495 -47.32 21.72 14.95
N GLN A 496 -48.65 21.80 14.79
CA GLN A 496 -49.34 22.99 14.29
C GLN A 496 -49.96 23.73 15.49
N PRO A 497 -49.80 25.06 15.59
CA PRO A 497 -50.29 25.85 16.73
C PRO A 497 -51.82 25.86 16.87
#